data_AF-A0A3P9N1D1-F1
#
_entry.id   AF-A0A3P9N1D1-F1
#
_cell.length_a   1.000
_cell.length_b   1.000
_cell.length_c   1.000
_cell.angle_alpha   90.00
_cell.angle_beta   90.00
_cell.angle_gamma   90.00
#
_symmetry.space_group_name_H-M   'P 1'
#
loop_
_entity.id
_entity.type
_entity.pdbx_description
1 polymer ?
#
loop_
_entity_poly.entity_id
_entity_poly.type
_entity_poly.pdbx_seq_one_letter_code
_entity_poly.pdbx_strand_id
1 'polypeptide(L)'
;MANLWQLMLLFWMWIPPGLSSTMSFIGSPQQCKTAHFVPGYNLGGEGFDIVTMERKGAYVIDTETWDLGNGTCKMYRNFYQNGEDQKVPVSVVDWRIFPKCSMKVSSMLYDSVESLVNDSTSSVSNDWKIGLEIPVDPSVTVGVGLGGSHSRASEFGMKKSKSDRYEFTAACLIMERSSSLTMWSVHQVWEEAGVMSTFPPP
;
A
#
# COMPACT_ATOMS: atom_id res chain seq x y z
N MET A 1 -15.06 -28.08 -45.33
CA MET A 1 -14.33 -26.80 -45.52
C MET A 1 -14.97 -25.79 -44.59
N ALA A 2 -14.35 -25.50 -43.44
CA ALA A 2 -14.87 -24.48 -42.54
C ALA A 2 -14.78 -23.13 -43.27
N ASN A 3 -15.91 -22.41 -43.37
CA ASN A 3 -15.91 -21.12 -44.03
C ASN A 3 -15.02 -20.18 -43.21
N LEU A 4 -14.12 -19.46 -43.88
CA LEU A 4 -13.17 -18.50 -43.26
C LEU A 4 -13.87 -17.55 -42.27
N TRP A 5 -15.14 -17.24 -42.53
CA TRP A 5 -16.00 -16.45 -41.65
C TRP A 5 -16.29 -17.09 -40.28
N GLN A 6 -16.47 -18.42 -40.22
CA GLN A 6 -16.68 -19.16 -38.96
C GLN A 6 -15.41 -19.17 -38.11
N LEU A 7 -14.23 -19.22 -38.74
CA LEU A 7 -12.94 -19.09 -38.05
C LEU A 7 -12.73 -17.68 -37.48
N MET A 8 -13.17 -16.63 -38.19
CA MET A 8 -13.12 -15.25 -37.70
C MET A 8 -14.03 -14.99 -36.49
N LEU A 9 -15.23 -15.57 -36.48
CA LEU A 9 -16.16 -15.46 -35.34
C LEU A 9 -15.67 -16.20 -34.08
N LEU A 10 -15.04 -17.36 -34.26
CA LEU A 10 -14.43 -18.10 -33.15
C LEU A 10 -13.21 -17.37 -32.58
N PHE A 11 -12.44 -16.67 -33.42
CA PHE A 11 -11.29 -15.87 -32.98
C PHE A 11 -11.72 -14.65 -32.14
N TRP A 12 -12.86 -14.02 -32.47
CA TRP A 12 -13.41 -12.92 -31.67
C TRP A 12 -13.95 -13.37 -30.31
N MET A 13 -14.42 -14.62 -30.17
CA MET A 13 -14.82 -15.19 -28.87
C MET A 13 -13.62 -15.63 -28.01
N TRP A 14 -12.42 -15.67 -28.57
CA TRP A 14 -11.16 -15.97 -27.86
C TRP A 14 -10.37 -14.73 -27.46
N ILE A 15 -10.88 -13.53 -27.70
CA ILE A 15 -10.33 -12.31 -27.09
C ILE A 15 -10.95 -12.20 -25.70
N PRO A 16 -10.23 -12.52 -24.61
CA PRO A 16 -10.78 -12.35 -23.28
C PRO A 16 -11.13 -10.87 -23.06
N PRO A 17 -12.40 -10.54 -22.76
CA PRO A 17 -12.76 -9.18 -22.41
C PRO A 17 -12.17 -8.88 -21.04
N GLY A 18 -11.23 -7.94 -20.99
CA GLY A 18 -10.75 -7.38 -19.72
C GLY A 18 -9.31 -7.76 -19.35
N LEU A 19 -8.35 -7.26 -20.11
CA LEU A 19 -7.18 -6.65 -19.50
C LEU A 19 -7.35 -5.15 -19.66
N SER A 20 -7.95 -4.50 -18.66
CA SER A 20 -7.72 -3.06 -18.47
C SER A 20 -6.31 -2.94 -17.89
N SER A 21 -5.31 -3.26 -18.70
CA SER A 21 -3.94 -2.88 -18.43
C SER A 21 -3.88 -1.39 -18.70
N THR A 22 -3.59 -0.60 -17.68
CA THR A 22 -3.15 0.78 -17.89
C THR A 22 -1.89 0.70 -18.73
N MET A 23 -2.01 0.84 -20.05
CA MET A 23 -0.88 0.74 -20.98
C MET A 23 0.04 1.93 -20.70
N SER A 24 1.26 1.63 -20.24
CA SER A 24 2.29 2.66 -20.07
C SER A 24 2.72 3.19 -21.43
N PHE A 25 3.08 4.47 -21.49
CA PHE A 25 3.70 5.07 -22.68
C PHE A 25 4.84 6.01 -22.27
N ILE A 26 5.68 6.37 -23.24
CA ILE A 26 6.77 7.32 -23.03
C ILE A 26 6.28 8.72 -23.33
N GLY A 27 6.30 9.59 -22.33
CA GLY A 27 5.95 10.99 -22.46
C GLY A 27 7.05 11.81 -23.13
N SER A 28 6.67 12.82 -23.89
CA SER A 28 7.61 13.82 -24.40
C SER A 28 8.19 14.68 -23.26
N PRO A 29 9.33 15.37 -23.46
CA PRO A 29 9.94 16.16 -22.40
C PRO A 29 9.05 17.27 -21.80
N GLN A 30 8.15 17.84 -22.60
CA GLN A 30 7.21 18.85 -22.10
C GLN A 30 6.08 18.22 -21.27
N GLN A 31 5.58 17.04 -21.69
CA GLN A 31 4.59 16.29 -20.92
C GLN A 31 5.16 15.85 -19.58
N CYS A 32 6.38 15.32 -19.56
CA CYS A 32 7.02 14.82 -18.34
C CYS A 32 7.34 15.91 -17.31
N LYS A 33 7.68 17.12 -17.76
CA LYS A 33 7.89 18.27 -16.88
C LYS A 33 6.58 18.77 -16.26
N THR A 34 5.49 18.72 -17.00
CA THR A 34 4.19 19.29 -16.57
C THR A 34 3.33 18.30 -15.81
N ALA A 35 3.43 17.00 -16.14
CA ALA A 35 2.66 15.96 -15.49
C ALA A 35 3.06 15.80 -14.03
N HIS A 36 2.06 15.58 -13.18
CA HIS A 36 2.24 15.21 -11.79
C HIS A 36 2.41 13.69 -11.67
N PHE A 37 2.91 13.26 -10.51
CA PHE A 37 3.06 11.84 -10.22
C PHE A 37 1.71 11.17 -9.98
N VAL A 38 1.66 9.86 -10.21
CA VAL A 38 0.53 9.03 -9.75
C VAL A 38 0.34 9.18 -8.24
N PRO A 39 -0.90 9.07 -7.72
CA PRO A 39 -1.14 9.06 -6.27
C PRO A 39 -0.26 8.04 -5.56
N GLY A 40 0.23 8.43 -4.37
CA GLY A 40 1.02 7.56 -3.48
C GLY A 40 2.37 7.06 -4.02
N TYR A 41 2.89 7.66 -5.10
CA TYR A 41 4.19 7.31 -5.70
C TYR A 41 5.37 7.25 -4.71
N ASN A 42 5.32 8.03 -3.64
CA ASN A 42 6.37 8.11 -2.62
C ASN A 42 6.19 7.11 -1.46
N LEU A 43 5.09 6.38 -1.39
CA LEU A 43 4.85 5.42 -0.30
C LEU A 43 5.78 4.21 -0.38
N GLY A 44 6.05 3.71 -1.59
CA GLY A 44 6.82 2.49 -1.86
C GLY A 44 8.34 2.59 -1.62
N GLY A 45 8.80 3.62 -0.90
CA GLY A 45 10.21 3.84 -0.58
C GLY A 45 10.44 4.56 0.74
N GLU A 46 9.37 4.97 1.44
CA GLU A 46 9.45 5.67 2.72
C GLU A 46 9.75 4.68 3.84
N GLY A 47 10.72 4.99 4.69
CA GLY A 47 11.06 4.21 5.86
C GLY A 47 9.90 4.14 6.84
N PHE A 48 9.68 2.96 7.42
CA PHE A 48 8.61 2.70 8.38
C PHE A 48 9.18 2.16 9.68
N ASP A 49 8.80 2.76 10.80
CA ASP A 49 9.16 2.29 12.13
C ASP A 49 8.15 1.26 12.61
N ILE A 50 8.56 0.01 12.68
CA ILE A 50 7.68 -1.09 13.11
C ILE A 50 7.27 -0.98 14.59
N VAL A 51 8.07 -0.32 15.43
CA VAL A 51 7.86 -0.21 16.88
C VAL A 51 6.82 0.87 17.18
N THR A 52 6.92 2.02 16.52
CA THR A 52 5.95 3.12 16.68
C THR A 52 4.78 3.05 15.70
N MET A 53 4.87 2.22 14.66
CA MET A 53 3.92 2.13 13.54
C MET A 53 3.79 3.46 12.77
N GLU A 54 4.90 4.18 12.63
CA GLU A 54 4.94 5.50 11.99
C GLU A 54 5.89 5.54 10.81
N ARG A 55 5.55 6.36 9.81
CA ARG A 55 6.44 6.65 8.68
C ARG A 55 7.51 7.66 9.10
N LYS A 56 8.73 7.47 8.61
CA LYS A 56 9.89 8.29 9.00
C LYS A 56 10.15 9.50 8.09
N GLY A 57 9.45 9.64 6.95
CA GLY A 57 9.73 10.69 5.98
C GLY A 57 11.13 10.64 5.35
N ALA A 58 11.84 9.53 5.54
CA ALA A 58 13.16 9.26 4.95
C ALA A 58 13.02 8.17 3.90
N TYR A 59 13.63 8.35 2.74
CA TYR A 59 13.42 7.47 1.59
C TYR A 59 14.66 6.61 1.34
N VAL A 60 14.48 5.30 1.36
CA VAL A 60 15.55 4.32 1.06
C VAL A 60 15.66 4.08 -0.45
N ILE A 61 14.60 4.44 -1.17
CA ILE A 61 14.47 4.31 -2.61
C ILE A 61 14.20 5.70 -3.18
N ASP A 62 14.86 6.03 -4.28
CA ASP A 62 14.54 7.24 -5.03
C ASP A 62 13.16 7.13 -5.70
N THR A 63 12.21 7.89 -5.17
CA THR A 63 10.84 8.04 -5.69
C THR A 63 10.62 9.36 -6.41
N GLU A 64 11.65 10.19 -6.60
CA GLU A 64 11.51 11.54 -7.17
C GLU A 64 12.07 11.62 -8.59
N THR A 65 13.09 10.82 -8.90
CA THR A 65 13.64 10.78 -10.26
C THR A 65 12.65 10.12 -11.21
N TRP A 66 12.23 10.88 -12.22
CA TRP A 66 11.31 10.44 -13.29
C TRP A 66 11.98 10.41 -14.68
N ASP A 67 13.11 11.10 -14.85
CA ASP A 67 13.78 11.26 -16.13
C ASP A 67 14.56 9.99 -16.49
N LEU A 68 14.29 9.45 -17.68
CA LEU A 68 14.98 8.29 -18.24
C LEU A 68 16.34 8.63 -18.87
N GLY A 69 16.79 9.89 -18.75
CA GLY A 69 18.11 10.38 -19.19
C GLY A 69 18.10 11.26 -20.44
N ASN A 70 16.92 11.52 -21.01
CA ASN A 70 16.72 12.34 -22.22
C ASN A 70 15.56 13.35 -22.06
N GLY A 71 15.14 13.60 -20.83
CA GLY A 71 13.96 14.40 -20.49
C GLY A 71 12.64 13.66 -20.67
N THR A 72 12.63 12.39 -21.11
CA THR A 72 11.39 11.59 -21.23
C THR A 72 11.12 10.80 -19.94
N CYS A 73 9.90 10.30 -19.80
CA CYS A 73 9.44 9.60 -18.60
C CYS A 73 8.42 8.53 -18.96
N LYS A 74 8.27 7.54 -18.08
CA LYS A 74 7.19 6.56 -18.14
C LYS A 74 5.91 7.20 -17.59
N MET A 75 4.83 7.11 -18.36
CA MET A 75 3.53 7.70 -18.03
C MET A 75 2.40 6.69 -18.15
N TYR A 76 1.31 6.98 -17.44
CA TYR A 76 0.08 6.21 -17.42
C TYR A 76 -1.13 7.13 -17.50
N ARG A 77 -2.16 6.68 -18.21
CA ARG A 77 -3.46 7.35 -18.30
C ARG A 77 -4.31 6.97 -17.08
N ASN A 78 -4.59 7.92 -16.19
CA ASN A 78 -5.40 7.67 -14.99
C ASN A 78 -6.88 7.99 -15.23
N PHE A 79 -7.67 6.98 -15.59
CA PHE A 79 -9.11 7.14 -15.80
C PHE A 79 -9.91 7.52 -14.54
N TYR A 80 -9.34 7.36 -13.33
CA TYR A 80 -9.97 7.78 -12.07
C TYR A 80 -9.73 9.25 -11.73
N GLN A 81 -8.82 9.90 -12.45
CA GLN A 81 -8.57 11.33 -12.36
C GLN A 81 -8.79 11.93 -13.74
N ASN A 82 -10.03 11.83 -14.23
CA ASN A 82 -10.47 12.44 -15.49
C ASN A 82 -9.68 12.00 -16.75
N GLY A 83 -8.98 10.87 -16.69
CA GLY A 83 -8.09 10.43 -17.76
C GLY A 83 -6.83 11.26 -17.86
N GLU A 84 -6.34 11.83 -16.77
CA GLU A 84 -5.09 12.60 -16.78
C GLU A 84 -3.87 11.70 -17.00
N ASP A 85 -2.90 12.22 -17.75
CA ASP A 85 -1.64 11.54 -17.99
C ASP A 85 -0.69 11.85 -16.81
N GLN A 86 -0.33 10.81 -16.07
CA GLN A 86 0.47 10.90 -14.85
C GLN A 86 1.80 10.17 -15.04
N LYS A 87 2.88 10.72 -14.46
CA LYS A 87 4.21 10.10 -14.53
C LYS A 87 4.47 9.21 -13.32
N VAL A 88 5.41 8.29 -13.46
CA VAL A 88 5.91 7.46 -12.35
C VAL A 88 7.42 7.64 -12.17
N PRO A 89 7.95 7.39 -10.97
CA PRO A 89 9.39 7.35 -10.74
C PRO A 89 10.08 6.26 -11.58
N VAL A 90 11.35 6.44 -11.89
CA VAL A 90 12.16 5.46 -12.66
C VAL A 90 12.27 4.13 -11.92
N SER A 91 12.28 4.16 -10.59
CA SER A 91 12.27 2.98 -9.73
C SER A 91 11.02 2.11 -9.94
N VAL A 92 9.90 2.68 -10.40
CA VAL A 92 8.64 1.98 -10.64
C VAL A 92 8.67 1.23 -11.98
N VAL A 93 8.54 -0.10 -11.87
CA VAL A 93 8.47 -1.04 -12.99
C VAL A 93 7.09 -0.96 -13.65
N ASP A 94 6.04 -1.11 -12.86
CA ASP A 94 4.66 -1.12 -13.33
C ASP A 94 3.71 -0.43 -12.37
N TRP A 95 2.78 0.35 -12.91
CA TRP A 95 1.69 0.97 -12.18
C TRP A 95 0.35 0.53 -12.75
N ARG A 96 -0.50 -0.04 -11.90
CA ARG A 96 -1.82 -0.54 -12.30
C ARG A 96 -2.89 0.08 -11.44
N ILE A 97 -4.06 0.26 -12.04
CA ILE A 97 -5.25 0.61 -11.30
C ILE A 97 -6.22 -0.56 -11.38
N PHE A 98 -6.73 -0.98 -10.24
CA PHE A 98 -7.75 -2.01 -10.16
C PHE A 98 -9.10 -1.34 -9.81
N PRO A 99 -10.13 -1.58 -10.63
CA PRO A 99 -11.47 -1.03 -10.46
C PRO A 99 -12.27 -1.74 -9.36
N LYS A 100 -11.69 -1.94 -8.18
CA LYS A 100 -12.38 -2.55 -7.04
C LYS A 100 -12.43 -1.53 -5.93
N CYS A 101 -13.64 -1.21 -5.49
CA CYS A 101 -13.88 -0.44 -4.28
C CYS A 101 -14.85 -1.23 -3.42
N SER A 102 -14.43 -1.58 -2.22
CA SER A 102 -15.30 -2.14 -1.19
C SER A 102 -15.16 -1.28 0.05
N MET A 103 -16.27 -0.67 0.46
CA MET A 103 -16.34 0.02 1.73
C MET A 103 -16.71 -1.00 2.80
N LYS A 104 -15.78 -1.29 3.70
CA LYS A 104 -15.99 -2.19 4.82
C LYS A 104 -15.84 -1.41 6.12
N VAL A 105 -16.78 -1.62 7.02
CA VAL A 105 -16.66 -1.17 8.41
C VAL A 105 -16.35 -2.40 9.25
N SER A 106 -15.19 -2.43 9.89
CA SER A 106 -14.89 -3.40 10.93
C SER A 106 -14.91 -2.71 12.27
N SER A 107 -15.47 -3.38 13.28
CA SER A 107 -15.43 -2.96 14.66
C SER A 107 -15.08 -4.15 15.53
N MET A 108 -14.14 -3.97 16.44
CA MET A 108 -13.64 -5.02 17.32
C MET A 108 -13.55 -4.50 18.75
N LEU A 109 -13.82 -5.39 19.71
CA LEU A 109 -13.70 -5.16 21.14
C LEU A 109 -12.48 -5.95 21.64
N TYR A 110 -11.64 -5.31 22.45
CA TYR A 110 -10.43 -5.87 23.02
C TYR A 110 -10.47 -5.73 24.54
N ASP A 111 -10.16 -6.84 25.20
CA ASP A 111 -10.09 -6.96 26.65
C ASP A 111 -8.72 -6.57 27.24
N SER A 112 -7.72 -6.38 26.39
CA SER A 112 -6.36 -6.02 26.77
C SER A 112 -5.70 -5.11 25.73
N VAL A 113 -4.65 -4.41 26.17
CA VAL A 113 -3.83 -3.58 25.27
C VAL A 113 -3.04 -4.47 24.31
N GLU A 114 -2.63 -5.65 24.75
CA GLU A 114 -1.87 -6.60 23.94
C GLU A 114 -2.68 -7.09 22.73
N SER A 115 -3.95 -7.44 22.93
CA SER A 115 -4.82 -7.86 21.82
C SER A 115 -5.12 -6.72 20.85
N LEU A 116 -5.33 -5.50 21.37
CA LEU A 116 -5.49 -4.29 20.55
C LEU A 116 -4.25 -4.00 19.68
N VAL A 117 -3.06 -4.05 20.28
CA VAL A 117 -1.80 -3.74 19.58
C VAL A 117 -1.46 -4.83 18.57
N ASN A 118 -1.61 -6.10 18.92
CA ASN A 118 -1.36 -7.21 18.00
C ASN A 118 -2.27 -7.10 16.76
N ASP A 119 -3.55 -6.80 16.94
CA ASP A 119 -4.46 -6.60 15.82
C ASP A 119 -4.07 -5.37 14.97
N SER A 120 -3.70 -4.26 15.59
CA SER A 120 -3.21 -3.07 14.86
C SER A 120 -1.96 -3.39 14.02
N THR A 121 -1.06 -4.24 14.50
CA THR A 121 0.16 -4.63 13.79
C THR A 121 -0.05 -5.65 12.69
N SER A 122 -1.20 -6.33 12.67
CA SER A 122 -1.55 -7.31 11.62
C SER A 122 -1.71 -6.69 10.22
N SER A 123 -1.81 -5.36 10.15
CA SER A 123 -1.80 -4.60 8.89
C SER A 123 -0.47 -4.71 8.13
N VAL A 124 0.63 -5.06 8.82
CA VAL A 124 1.92 -5.37 8.20
C VAL A 124 1.89 -6.83 7.73
N SER A 125 1.72 -7.01 6.42
CA SER A 125 1.46 -8.32 5.81
C SER A 125 2.70 -9.17 5.53
N ASN A 126 3.90 -8.58 5.55
CA ASN A 126 5.15 -9.30 5.36
C ASN A 126 5.74 -9.79 6.68
N ASP A 127 6.61 -10.79 6.61
CA ASP A 127 7.42 -11.20 7.76
C ASP A 127 8.64 -10.29 7.92
N TRP A 128 8.38 -9.11 8.50
CA TRP A 128 9.39 -8.09 8.74
C TRP A 128 10.51 -8.52 9.69
N LYS A 129 10.34 -9.65 10.41
CA LYS A 129 11.33 -10.16 11.36
C LYS A 129 12.46 -10.93 10.66
N ILE A 130 12.25 -11.38 9.42
CA ILE A 130 13.25 -12.16 8.67
C ILE A 130 14.53 -11.34 8.50
N GLY A 131 15.67 -11.96 8.84
CA GLY A 131 16.98 -11.35 8.69
C GLY A 131 17.34 -10.31 9.75
N LEU A 132 16.48 -10.09 10.75
CA LEU A 132 16.78 -9.27 11.92
C LEU A 132 17.20 -10.14 13.10
N GLU A 133 18.34 -9.83 13.70
CA GLU A 133 18.71 -10.37 15.01
C GLU A 133 17.91 -9.64 16.08
N ILE A 134 16.76 -10.20 16.44
CA ILE A 134 15.93 -9.68 17.51
C ILE A 134 16.39 -10.34 18.82
N PRO A 135 17.00 -9.59 19.76
CA PRO A 135 17.43 -10.15 21.04
C PRO A 135 16.20 -10.36 21.94
N VAL A 136 15.48 -11.45 21.71
CA VAL A 136 14.49 -11.96 22.65
C VAL A 136 15.19 -12.92 23.59
N ASP A 137 15.17 -12.61 24.88
CA ASP A 137 15.65 -13.54 25.90
C ASP A 137 14.77 -14.82 25.84
N PRO A 138 15.34 -16.01 25.56
CA PRO A 138 14.58 -17.24 25.43
C PRO A 138 13.90 -17.67 26.74
N SER A 139 14.21 -17.06 27.89
CA SER A 139 13.53 -17.28 29.17
C SER A 139 12.23 -16.49 29.32
N VAL A 140 11.96 -15.51 28.45
CA VAL A 140 10.72 -14.72 28.48
C VAL A 140 9.64 -15.45 27.66
N THR A 141 8.77 -16.18 28.37
CA THR A 141 7.57 -16.84 27.79
C THR A 141 6.40 -15.88 27.58
N VAL A 142 6.62 -14.58 27.76
CA VAL A 142 5.60 -13.53 27.56
C VAL A 142 5.60 -13.17 26.08
N GLY A 143 4.42 -13.10 25.46
CA GLY A 143 4.25 -12.70 24.06
C GLY A 143 4.71 -11.25 23.84
N VAL A 144 6.02 -11.04 23.68
CA VAL A 144 6.58 -9.71 23.44
C VAL A 144 6.21 -9.28 22.02
N GLY A 145 5.09 -8.56 21.91
CA GLY A 145 4.73 -7.81 20.72
C GLY A 145 5.69 -6.64 20.55
N LEU A 146 6.74 -6.80 19.75
CA LEU A 146 7.70 -5.72 19.47
C LEU A 146 7.12 -4.70 18.49
N GLY A 147 6.40 -5.18 17.49
CA GLY A 147 5.65 -4.32 16.57
C GLY A 147 4.60 -3.54 17.34
N GLY A 148 4.50 -2.24 17.09
CA GLY A 148 3.49 -1.37 17.70
C GLY A 148 3.62 -1.17 19.22
N SER A 149 4.68 -1.64 19.87
CA SER A 149 4.89 -1.54 21.32
C SER A 149 4.99 -0.09 21.85
N HIS A 150 5.38 0.85 20.97
CA HIS A 150 5.39 2.29 21.25
C HIS A 150 4.48 3.05 20.27
N SER A 151 3.48 2.37 19.70
CA SER A 151 2.46 3.03 18.90
C SER A 151 1.56 3.92 19.76
N ARG A 152 0.94 4.94 19.16
CA ARG A 152 -0.04 5.79 19.86
C ARG A 152 -1.18 4.98 20.50
N ALA A 153 -1.62 3.90 19.85
CA ALA A 153 -2.62 2.99 20.39
C ALA A 153 -2.12 2.25 21.63
N SER A 154 -0.88 1.75 21.60
CA SER A 154 -0.25 1.11 22.76
C SER A 154 -0.06 2.08 23.93
N GLU A 155 0.43 3.29 23.69
CA GLU A 155 0.65 4.29 24.74
C GLU A 155 -0.67 4.71 25.39
N PHE A 156 -1.70 4.93 24.56
CA PHE A 156 -3.05 5.22 25.03
C PHE A 156 -3.60 4.07 25.87
N GLY A 157 -3.54 2.84 25.35
CA GLY A 157 -4.03 1.64 26.04
C GLY A 157 -3.34 1.44 27.38
N MET A 158 -2.00 1.46 27.37
CA MET A 158 -1.18 1.28 28.58
C MET A 158 -1.45 2.37 29.62
N LYS A 159 -1.64 3.62 29.21
CA LYS A 159 -1.99 4.72 30.12
C LYS A 159 -3.34 4.50 30.78
N LYS A 160 -4.33 4.02 30.04
CA LYS A 160 -5.69 3.75 30.56
C LYS A 160 -5.69 2.52 31.47
N SER A 161 -5.07 1.42 31.05
CA SER A 161 -4.99 0.19 31.86
C SER A 161 -4.22 0.35 33.18
N LYS A 162 -3.31 1.33 33.28
CA LYS A 162 -2.67 1.68 34.56
C LYS A 162 -3.59 2.43 35.53
N SER A 163 -4.64 3.07 35.02
CA SER A 163 -5.54 3.91 35.80
C SER A 163 -6.71 3.11 36.36
N ASP A 164 -7.29 2.24 35.53
CA ASP A 164 -8.40 1.35 35.91
C ASP A 164 -8.51 0.18 34.91
N ARG A 165 -9.46 -0.71 35.13
CA ARG A 165 -9.86 -1.73 34.17
C ARG A 165 -10.64 -1.09 33.02
N TYR A 166 -10.10 -1.19 31.81
CA TYR A 166 -10.72 -0.71 30.58
C TYR A 166 -10.87 -1.85 29.57
N GLU A 167 -11.92 -1.74 28.77
CA GLU A 167 -12.07 -2.45 27.50
C GLU A 167 -11.88 -1.43 26.36
N PHE A 168 -11.35 -1.88 25.24
CA PHE A 168 -11.03 -1.02 24.10
C PHE A 168 -11.87 -1.40 22.90
N THR A 169 -12.38 -0.41 22.18
CA THR A 169 -13.09 -0.63 20.92
C THR A 169 -12.32 0.05 19.81
N ALA A 170 -12.03 -0.67 18.73
CA ALA A 170 -11.46 -0.09 17.51
C ALA A 170 -12.48 -0.22 16.38
N ALA A 171 -12.69 0.87 15.65
CA ALA A 171 -13.49 0.89 14.43
C ALA A 171 -12.60 1.32 13.26
N CYS A 172 -12.60 0.55 12.18
CA CYS A 172 -11.85 0.83 10.98
C CYS A 172 -12.79 0.95 9.78
N LEU A 173 -12.62 2.04 9.03
CA LEU A 173 -13.25 2.22 7.73
C LEU A 173 -12.20 1.92 6.67
N ILE A 174 -12.34 0.77 6.01
CA ILE A 174 -11.42 0.37 4.95
C ILE A 174 -12.05 0.71 3.62
N MET A 175 -11.39 1.60 2.88
CA MET A 175 -11.64 1.83 1.46
C MET A 175 -10.47 1.24 0.67
N GLU A 176 -10.64 0.00 0.21
CA GLU A 176 -9.69 -0.64 -0.70
C GLU A 176 -9.88 -0.02 -2.08
N ARG A 177 -8.99 0.91 -2.48
CA ARG A 177 -8.85 1.34 -3.88
C ARG A 177 -7.52 0.80 -4.37
N SER A 178 -7.53 -0.38 -4.96
CA SER A 178 -6.28 -1.05 -5.28
C SER A 178 -5.60 -0.37 -6.47
N SER A 179 -4.49 0.33 -6.23
CA SER A 179 -3.47 0.60 -7.24
C SER A 179 -2.24 -0.23 -6.89
N SER A 180 -1.52 -0.75 -7.88
CA SER A 180 -0.29 -1.49 -7.65
C SER A 180 0.89 -0.82 -8.29
N LEU A 181 1.88 -0.55 -7.45
CA LEU A 181 3.23 -0.15 -7.83
C LEU A 181 4.13 -1.37 -7.65
N THR A 182 4.76 -1.83 -8.72
CA THR A 182 5.88 -2.78 -8.64
C THR A 182 7.17 -2.06 -8.91
N MET A 183 8.24 -2.45 -8.22
CA MET A 183 9.49 -1.72 -8.20
C MET A 183 10.69 -2.65 -8.42
N TRP A 184 11.77 -2.16 -9.04
CA TRP A 184 12.87 -3.04 -9.49
C TRP A 184 13.54 -3.82 -8.35
N SER A 185 13.64 -3.23 -7.16
CA SER A 185 14.28 -3.86 -6.00
C SER A 185 13.32 -4.67 -5.13
N VAL A 186 12.01 -4.65 -5.42
CA VAL A 186 10.99 -5.31 -4.59
C VAL A 186 9.90 -5.87 -5.48
N HIS A 187 9.78 -7.20 -5.55
CA HIS A 187 8.55 -7.87 -5.98
C HIS A 187 7.46 -7.70 -4.89
N GLN A 188 7.15 -6.46 -4.50
CA GLN A 188 5.99 -6.15 -3.69
C GLN A 188 4.92 -5.62 -4.63
N VAL A 189 3.79 -6.33 -4.65
CA VAL A 189 2.52 -5.75 -5.04
C VAL A 189 2.10 -4.89 -3.86
N TRP A 190 2.31 -3.58 -3.96
CA TRP A 190 1.67 -2.65 -3.03
C TRP A 190 0.20 -2.58 -3.41
N GLU A 191 -0.69 -2.79 -2.43
CA GLU A 191 -2.11 -2.48 -2.58
C GLU A 191 -2.36 -1.23 -1.76
N GLU A 192 -2.66 -0.11 -2.43
CA GLU A 192 -3.02 1.13 -1.73
C GLU A 192 -4.37 0.96 -1.02
N ALA A 193 -4.37 0.40 0.17
CA ALA A 193 -5.42 0.66 1.13
C ALA A 193 -5.22 2.09 1.62
N GLY A 194 -6.08 3.01 1.20
CA GLY A 194 -6.15 4.33 1.80
C GLY A 194 -6.55 4.18 3.26
N VAL A 195 -5.57 4.04 4.16
CA VAL A 195 -5.79 4.12 5.61
C VAL A 195 -6.05 5.58 5.92
N MET A 196 -7.34 5.95 5.88
CA MET A 196 -7.81 7.23 6.39
C MET A 196 -7.44 7.30 7.86
N SER A 197 -6.65 8.32 8.18
CA SER A 197 -6.31 8.85 9.50
C SER A 197 -7.15 8.29 10.66
N THR A 198 -6.48 7.69 11.64
CA THR A 198 -7.02 7.57 12.99
C THR A 198 -7.42 8.97 13.47
N PHE A 199 -8.70 9.12 13.82
CA PHE A 199 -9.18 10.31 14.52
C PHE A 199 -8.27 10.56 15.73
N PRO A 200 -7.71 11.77 15.93
CA PRO A 200 -7.14 12.09 17.22
C PRO A 200 -8.27 12.00 18.26
N PRO A 201 -8.04 11.38 19.43
CA PRO A 201 -9.00 11.49 20.53
C PRO A 201 -9.13 12.97 20.94
N PRO A 202 -10.29 13.37 21.49
CA PRO A 202 -10.51 14.73 21.99
C PRO A 202 -9.52 15.13 23.10
#